data_AF-A0A349SB90-F1
#
_entry.id   AF-A0A349SB90-F1
#
_cell.length_a   1.000
_cell.length_b   1.000
_cell.length_c   1.000
_cell.angle_alpha   90.00
_cell.angle_beta   90.00
_cell.angle_gamma   90.00
#
_symmetry.space_group_name_H-M   'P 1'
#
loop_
_entity.id
_entity.type
_entity.pdbx_description
1 polymer ?
#
loop_
_entity_poly.entity_id
_entity_poly.type
_entity_poly.pdbx_seq_one_letter_code
_entity_poly.pdbx_strand_id
1 'polypeptide(L)'
;ARMAFDERQDGDLIALDASHLFEPSVTKIAFRRGSHLRGYMAGFIEMFAPHISAVNLQRQINENTQDEIEAHYADVKLPDL
;
A
#
# COMPACT_ATOMS: atom_id res chain seq x y z
N ALA A 1 -11.68 2.83 -4.32
CA ALA A 1 -11.80 4.24 -3.87
C ALA A 1 -12.68 4.39 -2.62
N ARG A 2 -12.87 3.33 -1.82
CA ARG A 2 -13.65 3.41 -0.57
C ARG A 2 -13.02 4.38 0.43
N MET A 3 -11.69 4.49 0.43
CA MET A 3 -10.93 5.51 1.17
C MET A 3 -11.42 6.97 1.03
N ALA A 4 -12.15 7.32 -0.04
CA ALA A 4 -12.63 8.69 -0.27
C ALA A 4 -14.04 8.97 0.28
N PHE A 5 -14.66 8.00 0.95
CA PHE A 5 -15.99 8.10 1.54
C PHE A 5 -15.93 7.71 3.02
N ASP A 6 -16.45 8.57 3.89
CA ASP A 6 -16.56 8.33 5.33
C ASP A 6 -18.04 8.41 5.74
N GLU A 7 -18.63 7.28 6.13
CA GLU A 7 -20.04 7.19 6.55
C GLU A 7 -20.42 8.17 7.67
N ARG A 8 -19.47 8.60 8.49
CA ARG A 8 -19.71 9.56 9.59
C ARG A 8 -19.71 11.01 9.11
N GLN A 9 -18.93 11.33 8.08
CA GLN A 9 -18.79 12.69 7.57
C GLN A 9 -19.73 12.93 6.38
N ASP A 10 -19.93 11.93 5.54
CA ASP A 10 -20.66 11.98 4.27
C ASP A 10 -22.08 11.41 4.40
N GLY A 11 -22.76 11.73 5.50
CA GLY A 11 -24.08 11.17 5.85
C GLY A 11 -25.23 11.59 4.93
N ASP A 12 -25.02 12.59 4.07
CA ASP A 12 -25.94 13.03 3.03
C ASP A 12 -25.71 12.34 1.67
N LEU A 13 -24.67 11.49 1.57
CA LEU A 13 -24.33 10.73 0.37
C LEU A 13 -24.67 9.24 0.49
N ILE A 14 -24.94 8.61 -0.64
CA ILE A 14 -25.13 7.15 -0.74
C ILE A 14 -24.02 6.58 -1.62
N ALA A 15 -23.18 5.72 -1.04
CA ALA A 15 -22.15 5.01 -1.78
C ALA A 15 -22.75 3.81 -2.54
N LEU A 16 -22.52 3.78 -3.86
CA LEU A 16 -22.90 2.66 -4.73
C LEU A 16 -21.66 1.87 -5.13
N ASP A 17 -21.74 0.54 -5.04
CA ASP A 17 -20.62 -0.32 -5.41
C ASP A 17 -20.47 -0.42 -6.93
N ALA A 18 -19.32 0.04 -7.43
CA ALA A 18 -18.93 -0.04 -8.84
C ALA A 18 -17.76 -1.01 -9.09
N SER A 19 -17.40 -1.84 -8.10
CA SER A 19 -16.31 -2.83 -8.23
C SER A 19 -16.51 -3.81 -9.38
N HIS A 20 -17.76 -4.05 -9.78
CA HIS A 20 -18.13 -4.91 -10.91
C HIS A 20 -17.97 -4.22 -12.28
N LEU A 21 -17.74 -2.91 -12.32
CA LEU A 21 -17.60 -2.14 -13.56
C LEU A 21 -16.14 -1.83 -13.91
N PHE A 22 -15.24 -1.82 -12.91
CA PHE A 22 -13.86 -1.38 -13.07
C PHE A 22 -12.88 -2.32 -12.36
N GLU A 23 -11.71 -2.50 -12.97
CA GLU A 23 -10.61 -3.20 -12.30
C GLU A 23 -10.15 -2.42 -11.04
N PRO A 24 -9.74 -3.14 -9.98
CA PRO A 24 -9.26 -2.49 -8.78
C PRO A 24 -7.95 -1.73 -9.04
N SER A 25 -7.83 -0.55 -8.45
CA SER A 25 -6.58 0.22 -8.47
C SER A 25 -5.70 -0.14 -7.27
N VAL A 26 -4.39 -0.29 -7.50
CA VAL A 26 -3.41 -0.55 -6.43
C VAL A 26 -2.78 0.75 -5.96
N THR A 27 -2.91 1.07 -4.67
CA THR A 27 -2.22 2.21 -4.06
C THR A 27 -0.77 1.83 -3.75
N LYS A 28 0.20 2.55 -4.32
CA LYS A 28 1.64 2.30 -4.12
C LYS A 28 2.25 3.37 -3.22
N ILE A 29 3.15 2.97 -2.32
CA ILE A 29 4.03 3.88 -1.56
C ILE A 29 5.41 3.87 -2.20
N ALA A 30 6.01 5.05 -2.39
CA ALA A 30 7.29 5.20 -3.07
C ALA A 30 8.24 6.13 -2.30
N PHE A 31 9.53 5.84 -2.40
CA PHE A 31 10.61 6.66 -1.88
C PHE A 31 11.78 6.62 -2.87
N ARG A 32 12.67 7.60 -2.80
CA ARG A 32 13.81 7.68 -3.71
C ARG A 32 14.83 6.58 -3.40
N ARG A 33 15.25 5.82 -4.42
CA ARG A 33 16.33 4.81 -4.29
C ARG A 33 17.63 5.44 -3.75
N GLY A 34 18.27 4.76 -2.82
CA GLY A 34 19.46 5.25 -2.12
C GLY A 34 19.17 6.21 -0.97
N SER A 35 17.90 6.57 -0.71
CA SER A 35 17.56 7.30 0.51
C SER A 35 17.74 6.42 1.73
N HIS A 36 18.28 6.98 2.80
CA HIS A 36 18.37 6.29 4.07
C HIS A 36 16.99 6.26 4.76
N LEU A 37 16.31 5.11 4.71
CA LEU A 37 15.07 4.89 5.45
C LEU A 37 15.37 4.81 6.94
N ARG A 38 14.84 5.77 7.71
CA ARG A 38 14.93 5.77 9.16
C ARG A 38 13.87 4.86 9.76
N GLY A 39 14.08 4.42 11.01
CA GLY A 39 13.16 3.48 11.68
C GLY A 39 11.70 3.95 11.70
N TYR A 40 11.43 5.25 11.93
CA TYR A 40 10.07 5.77 11.90
C TYR A 40 9.43 5.77 10.51
N MET A 41 10.24 5.88 9.43
CA MET A 41 9.73 5.78 8.06
C MET A 41 9.34 4.34 7.75
N ALA A 42 10.18 3.37 8.15
CA ALA A 42 9.87 1.96 8.01
C ALA A 42 8.62 1.58 8.83
N GLY A 43 8.51 2.09 10.06
CA GLY A 43 7.31 1.89 10.89
C GLY A 43 6.04 2.51 10.29
N PHE A 44 6.14 3.68 9.66
CA PHE A 44 5.02 4.28 8.94
C PHE A 44 4.59 3.42 7.73
N ILE A 45 5.55 2.89 6.96
CA ILE A 45 5.26 2.03 5.81
C ILE A 45 4.55 0.75 6.28
N GLU A 46 5.02 0.10 7.34
CA GLU A 46 4.38 -1.10 7.90
C GLU A 46 2.98 -0.80 8.47
N MET A 47 2.80 0.34 9.13
CA MET A 47 1.48 0.78 9.61
C MET A 47 0.48 0.99 8.45
N PHE A 48 0.94 1.55 7.34
CA PHE A 48 0.12 1.79 6.15
C PHE A 48 -0.13 0.52 5.33
N ALA A 49 0.88 -0.35 5.23
CA ALA A 49 0.88 -1.57 4.45
C ALA A 49 1.39 -2.75 5.30
N PRO A 50 0.52 -3.40 6.11
CA PRO A 50 0.93 -4.42 7.08
C PRO A 50 1.62 -5.67 6.51
N HIS A 51 1.52 -5.87 5.19
CA HIS A 51 2.22 -6.93 4.48
C HIS A 51 3.71 -6.60 4.20
N ILE A 52 4.14 -5.37 4.48
CA ILE A 52 5.52 -4.91 4.33
C ILE A 52 6.15 -4.78 5.71
N SER A 53 7.04 -5.73 6.06
CA SER A 53 7.70 -5.72 7.38
C SER A 53 8.80 -4.65 7.47
N ALA A 54 8.73 -3.79 8.48
CA ALA A 54 9.72 -2.73 8.71
C ALA A 54 11.13 -3.30 8.95
N VAL A 55 11.22 -4.45 9.62
CA VAL A 55 12.50 -5.13 9.94
C VAL A 55 13.19 -5.62 8.66
N ASN A 56 12.41 -6.08 7.69
CA ASN A 56 12.93 -6.68 6.45
C ASN A 56 13.07 -5.67 5.31
N LEU A 57 12.42 -4.52 5.41
CA LEU A 57 12.31 -3.52 4.36
C LEU A 57 13.68 -3.05 3.84
N GLN A 58 14.60 -2.69 4.73
CA GLN A 58 15.90 -2.16 4.33
C GLN A 58 16.74 -3.19 3.57
N ARG A 59 16.66 -4.45 3.99
CA ARG A 59 17.30 -5.58 3.32
C ARG A 59 16.70 -5.81 1.93
N GLN A 60 15.36 -5.89 1.84
CA GLN A 60 14.65 -6.07 0.57
C GLN A 60 15.03 -4.99 -0.46
N ILE A 61 15.09 -3.72 -0.06
CA ILE A 61 15.40 -2.60 -0.97
C ILE A 61 16.84 -2.65 -1.51
N ASN A 62 17.77 -3.14 -0.70
CA ASN A 62 19.19 -3.21 -1.08
C ASN A 62 19.48 -4.43 -1.97
N GLU A 63 18.79 -5.55 -1.74
CA GLU A 63 19.05 -6.82 -2.38
C GLU A 63 18.24 -7.04 -3.66
N ASN A 64 17.15 -6.29 -3.87
CA ASN A 64 16.21 -6.55 -4.97
C ASN A 64 16.04 -5.34 -5.91
N THR A 65 15.73 -5.66 -7.16
CA THR A 65 15.24 -4.72 -8.15
C THR A 65 13.75 -4.42 -7.96
N GLN A 66 13.25 -3.40 -8.65
CA GLN A 66 11.82 -3.06 -8.57
C GLN A 66 10.94 -4.21 -9.10
N ASP A 67 11.34 -4.85 -10.19
CA ASP A 67 10.59 -5.94 -10.81
C ASP A 67 10.54 -7.18 -9.90
N GLU A 68 11.65 -7.49 -9.21
CA GLU A 68 11.69 -8.58 -8.22
C GLU A 68 10.80 -8.29 -7.01
N ILE A 69 10.75 -7.03 -6.55
CA ILE A 69 9.83 -6.61 -5.48
C ILE A 69 8.38 -6.76 -5.93
N GLU A 70 8.03 -6.30 -7.14
CA GLU A 70 6.67 -6.41 -7.66
C GLU A 70 6.25 -7.88 -7.83
N ALA A 71 7.14 -8.73 -8.34
CA ALA A 71 6.92 -10.17 -8.42
C ALA A 71 6.74 -10.82 -7.04
N HIS A 72 7.52 -10.44 -6.03
CA HIS A 72 7.39 -10.95 -4.66
C HIS A 72 6.00 -10.65 -4.05
N TYR A 73 5.38 -9.53 -4.43
CA TYR A 73 4.06 -9.13 -3.93
C TYR A 73 2.89 -9.48 -4.86
N ALA A 74 3.13 -10.12 -6.01
CA ALA A 74 2.09 -10.41 -7.01
C ALA A 74 0.95 -11.29 -6.47
N ASP A 75 1.27 -12.25 -5.60
CA ASP A 75 0.30 -13.19 -5.01
C ASP A 75 -0.16 -12.77 -3.60
N VAL A 76 0.32 -11.64 -3.08
CA VAL A 76 -0.06 -11.15 -1.76
C VAL A 76 -1.46 -10.56 -1.83
N LYS A 77 -2.39 -11.10 -1.04
CA LYS A 77 -3.71 -10.50 -0.89
C LYS A 77 -3.57 -9.14 -0.21
N LEU A 78 -3.78 -8.08 -0.98
CA LEU A 78 -3.78 -6.72 -0.48
C LEU A 78 -5.06 -6.45 0.32
N PRO A 79 -4.98 -5.64 1.37
CA PRO A 79 -6.17 -5.18 2.08
C PRO A 79 -7.03 -4.32 1.15
N ASP A 80 -8.35 -4.45 1.30
CA ASP A 80 -9.30 -3.53 0.66
C ASP A 80 -9.35 -2.26 1.53
N LEU A 81 -8.81 -1.16 0.99
CA LEU A 81 -8.68 0.14 1.67
C LEU A 81 -9.86 1.08 1.33
#